data_AF-A0A9W4ZJE3-F1
#
_entry.id   AF-A0A9W4ZJE3-F1
#
_cell.length_a   1.000
_cell.length_b   1.000
_cell.length_c   1.000
_cell.angle_alpha   90.00
_cell.angle_beta   90.00
_cell.angle_gamma   90.00
#
_symmetry.space_group_name_H-M   'P 1'
#
loop_
_entity.id
_entity.type
_entity.pdbx_description
1 polymer ?
#
loop_
_entity_poly.entity_id
_entity_poly.type
_entity_poly.pdbx_seq_one_letter_code
_entity_poly.pdbx_strand_id
1 'polypeptide(L)'
;MLNDELHAQENMDMYDNLKSAQISREQPIMLNISTAGKGSSSVGMRVYKYAKQVLENDNDDSLFVAIWEPNKNYDWENRKVWAMVNPNIGVSVTMEQLEIEFKKAKQSAHSKAEFLSKHLNVFVNSADNYFEHDQVQHVLVEDLGDLTGEVCYIGLDLSKTTDLTCVSLNFPTHDEEGNSILKVKQMYFIPTDNIEFREKEDNVPYTDMVERGFVTFCDGKMINQDQVMDYIVECMNLYDVQQINYDPAMSQKLIEKLENLGLECIAVNQFPNVMNAMIDDSEILIYEQRLMTDNPLFVYCALNVVVVTNMNGMKAPSKRQSKKKIDGFVAFLVAHKETMMVMDSITEEGMDELIGDIYR
;
A
#
# COMPACT_ATOMS: atom_id res chain seq x y z
N MET A 1 -10.92 13.07 28.86
CA MET A 1 -10.98 11.61 28.60
C MET A 1 -9.58 11.15 28.27
N LEU A 2 -9.10 10.06 28.88
CA LEU A 2 -7.77 9.51 28.61
C LEU A 2 -7.95 8.21 27.82
N ASN A 3 -7.27 8.13 26.67
CA ASN A 3 -7.27 6.98 25.80
C ASN A 3 -5.83 6.51 25.64
N ASP A 4 -5.48 5.51 26.43
CA ASP A 4 -4.14 4.94 26.49
C ASP A 4 -4.01 3.73 25.55
N GLU A 5 -2.79 3.47 25.11
CA GLU A 5 -2.45 2.41 24.16
C GLU A 5 -3.30 2.41 22.88
N LEU A 6 -3.49 3.59 22.29
CA LEU A 6 -4.31 3.78 21.07
C LEU A 6 -3.93 2.82 19.94
N HIS A 7 -2.63 2.50 19.78
CA HIS A 7 -2.17 1.57 18.75
C HIS A 7 -2.67 0.13 18.91
N ALA A 8 -3.07 -0.26 20.12
CA ALA A 8 -3.55 -1.60 20.45
C ALA A 8 -5.04 -1.78 20.16
N GLN A 9 -5.76 -0.70 19.81
CA GLN A 9 -7.17 -0.78 19.44
C GLN A 9 -7.33 -1.51 18.10
N GLU A 10 -8.26 -2.46 18.06
CA GLU A 10 -8.52 -3.27 16.87
C GLU A 10 -9.16 -2.45 15.73
N ASN A 11 -10.07 -1.53 16.07
CA ASN A 11 -10.80 -0.69 15.13
C ASN A 11 -11.17 0.67 15.73
N MET A 12 -11.68 1.58 14.89
CA MET A 12 -11.99 2.96 15.26
C MET A 12 -13.20 3.10 16.21
N ASP A 13 -14.00 2.05 16.44
CA ASP A 13 -15.26 2.15 17.18
C ASP A 13 -15.06 2.72 18.59
N MET A 14 -14.01 2.26 19.31
CA MET A 14 -13.74 2.77 20.64
C MET A 14 -13.31 4.24 20.58
N TYR A 15 -12.42 4.60 19.66
CA TYR A 15 -11.98 5.98 19.45
C TYR A 15 -13.16 6.92 19.15
N ASP A 16 -14.06 6.53 18.24
CA ASP A 16 -15.19 7.36 17.81
C ASP A 16 -16.28 7.49 18.88
N ASN A 17 -16.56 6.41 19.62
CA ASN A 17 -17.47 6.45 20.77
C ASN A 17 -16.94 7.37 21.87
N LEU A 18 -15.64 7.31 22.14
CA LEU A 18 -14.96 8.16 23.10
C LEU A 18 -14.99 9.64 22.65
N LYS A 19 -14.78 9.92 21.37
CA LYS A 19 -14.88 11.27 20.81
C LYS A 19 -16.31 11.81 20.88
N SER A 20 -17.29 11.06 20.42
CA SER A 20 -18.71 11.48 20.36
C SER A 20 -19.35 11.67 21.74
N ALA A 21 -18.99 10.85 22.74
CA ALA A 21 -19.50 10.98 24.11
C ALA A 21 -19.19 12.33 24.77
N GLN A 22 -18.23 13.08 24.21
CA GLN A 22 -17.79 14.36 24.73
C GLN A 22 -18.58 15.56 24.17
N ILE A 23 -19.46 15.36 23.18
CA ILE A 23 -20.20 16.45 22.50
C ILE A 23 -21.10 17.27 23.44
N SER A 24 -21.55 16.66 24.54
CA SER A 24 -22.41 17.31 25.54
C SER A 24 -21.64 18.21 26.52
N ARG A 25 -20.30 18.25 26.43
CA ARG A 25 -19.45 19.03 27.33
C ARG A 25 -19.03 20.33 26.66
N GLU A 26 -19.02 21.43 27.42
CA GLU A 26 -18.64 22.76 26.92
C GLU A 26 -17.15 22.86 26.56
N GLN A 27 -16.28 22.13 27.27
CA GLN A 27 -14.82 22.14 27.06
C GLN A 27 -14.26 20.71 27.12
N PRO A 28 -14.55 19.87 26.11
CA PRO A 28 -14.07 18.50 26.09
C PRO A 28 -12.57 18.46 25.78
N ILE A 29 -11.83 17.61 26.49
CA ILE A 29 -10.41 17.31 26.20
C ILE A 29 -10.25 15.80 26.14
N MET A 30 -9.74 15.31 25.01
CA MET A 30 -9.32 13.92 24.82
C MET A 30 -7.80 13.85 24.74
N LEU A 31 -7.19 13.08 25.65
CA LEU A 31 -5.77 12.79 25.65
C LEU A 31 -5.57 11.41 25.06
N ASN A 32 -5.02 11.35 23.85
CA ASN A 32 -4.59 10.10 23.22
C ASN A 32 -3.10 9.92 23.50
N ILE A 33 -2.73 8.83 24.16
CA ILE A 33 -1.33 8.47 24.42
C ILE A 33 -1.08 7.06 23.91
N SER A 34 0.06 6.85 23.27
CA SER A 34 0.40 5.56 22.66
C SER A 34 1.87 5.52 22.28
N THR A 35 2.42 4.31 22.18
CA THR A 35 3.62 4.01 21.40
C THR A 35 3.25 3.67 19.95
N ALA A 36 4.24 3.51 19.07
CA ALA A 36 3.98 2.99 17.74
C ALA A 36 3.55 1.52 17.81
N GLY A 37 2.67 1.11 16.88
CA GLY A 37 2.09 -0.22 16.84
C GLY A 37 2.60 -1.10 15.70
N LYS A 38 1.97 -2.28 15.60
CA LYS A 38 2.16 -3.21 14.48
C LYS A 38 1.02 -3.07 13.48
N GLY A 39 1.36 -3.16 12.19
CA GLY A 39 0.40 -3.25 11.09
C GLY A 39 0.06 -1.90 10.44
N SER A 40 -0.11 -1.95 9.11
CA SER A 40 -0.29 -0.81 8.20
C SER A 40 -1.62 -0.07 8.37
N SER A 41 -2.64 -0.72 8.93
CA SER A 41 -3.95 -0.15 9.22
C SER A 41 -4.31 -0.26 10.71
N SER A 42 -3.41 0.05 11.64
CA SER A 42 -3.81 0.18 13.05
C SER A 42 -4.53 1.52 13.30
N VAL A 43 -5.39 1.59 14.32
CA VAL A 43 -6.02 2.85 14.77
C VAL A 43 -4.95 3.90 15.08
N GLY A 44 -3.88 3.48 15.78
CA GLY A 44 -2.73 4.33 16.07
C GLY A 44 -2.08 4.91 14.81
N MET A 45 -1.91 4.12 13.75
CA MET A 45 -1.35 4.60 12.48
C MET A 45 -2.23 5.67 11.83
N ARG A 46 -3.56 5.49 11.84
CA ARG A 46 -4.50 6.48 11.26
C ARG A 46 -4.43 7.81 12.00
N VAL A 47 -4.52 7.78 13.32
CA VAL A 47 -4.46 8.99 14.15
C VAL A 47 -3.08 9.65 14.06
N TYR A 48 -2.00 8.87 13.98
CA TYR A 48 -0.65 9.36 13.73
C TYR A 48 -0.53 10.08 12.37
N LYS A 49 -1.04 9.49 11.29
CA LYS A 49 -1.03 10.11 9.95
C LYS A 49 -1.81 11.43 9.94
N TYR A 50 -2.98 11.47 10.57
CA TYR A 50 -3.75 12.70 10.71
C TYR A 50 -2.99 13.76 11.54
N ALA A 51 -2.39 13.36 12.66
CA ALA A 51 -1.60 14.26 13.50
C ALA A 51 -0.37 14.84 12.74
N LYS A 52 0.27 14.04 11.88
CA LYS A 52 1.34 14.48 10.99
C LYS A 52 0.86 15.52 9.97
N GLN A 53 -0.28 15.28 9.33
CA GLN A 53 -0.88 16.23 8.39
C GLN A 53 -1.23 17.56 9.07
N VAL A 54 -1.74 17.53 10.31
CA VAL A 54 -2.02 18.77 11.07
C VAL A 54 -0.73 19.53 11.39
N LEU A 55 0.34 18.84 11.78
CA LEU A 55 1.64 19.47 12.02
C LEU A 55 2.26 20.07 10.75
N GLU A 56 2.08 19.41 9.60
CA GLU A 56 2.62 19.87 8.31
C GLU A 56 1.84 21.06 7.74
N ASN A 57 0.50 21.04 7.87
CA ASN A 57 -0.37 22.07 7.33
C ASN A 57 -0.65 23.22 8.29
N ASP A 58 -0.39 23.04 9.59
CA ASP A 58 -0.66 24.00 10.67
C ASP A 58 -2.09 24.57 10.61
N ASN A 59 -3.08 23.69 10.46
CA ASN A 59 -4.45 24.06 10.06
C ASN A 59 -5.56 23.67 11.05
N ASP A 60 -5.21 23.16 12.24
CA ASP A 60 -6.18 22.80 13.29
C ASP A 60 -5.70 23.18 14.69
N ASP A 61 -6.08 24.38 15.15
CA ASP A 61 -5.77 24.91 16.48
C ASP A 61 -6.41 24.12 17.63
N SER A 62 -7.35 23.22 17.36
CA SER A 62 -8.01 22.41 18.39
C SER A 62 -7.17 21.21 18.84
N LEU A 63 -6.13 20.87 18.09
CA LEU A 63 -5.32 19.67 18.31
C LEU A 63 -3.90 20.04 18.78
N PHE A 64 -3.54 19.58 19.99
CA PHE A 64 -2.14 19.56 20.42
C PHE A 64 -1.49 18.24 20.03
N VAL A 65 -0.42 18.29 19.24
CA VAL A 65 0.33 17.11 18.78
C VAL A 65 1.76 17.14 19.32
N ALA A 66 2.18 16.04 19.96
CA ALA A 66 3.56 15.80 20.35
C ALA A 66 3.97 14.39 19.94
N ILE A 67 4.95 14.29 19.03
CA ILE A 67 5.43 13.02 18.47
C ILE A 67 6.94 12.94 18.72
N TRP A 68 7.39 11.84 19.31
CA TRP A 68 8.80 11.51 19.48
C TRP A 68 9.13 10.30 18.62
N GLU A 69 9.79 10.52 17.50
CA GLU A 69 10.12 9.49 16.53
C GLU A 69 11.49 9.78 15.90
N PRO A 70 12.13 8.79 15.27
CA PRO A 70 13.42 9.00 14.65
C PRO A 70 13.30 9.80 13.33
N ASN A 71 14.38 10.48 12.97
CA ASN A 71 14.49 11.08 11.63
C ASN A 71 14.53 9.98 10.55
N LYS A 72 14.24 10.34 9.29
CA LYS A 72 14.43 9.43 8.15
C LYS A 72 15.86 8.88 8.11
N ASN A 73 16.02 7.62 7.67
CA ASN A 73 17.30 6.92 7.56
C ASN A 73 18.09 6.82 8.88
N TYR A 74 17.38 6.73 10.01
CA TYR A 74 18.01 6.57 11.31
C TYR A 74 18.71 5.21 11.44
N ASP A 75 19.81 5.21 12.20
CA ASP A 75 20.42 3.96 12.67
C ASP A 75 19.76 3.55 13.99
N TRP A 76 18.98 2.47 13.94
CA TRP A 76 18.27 1.92 15.11
C TRP A 76 19.21 1.37 16.19
N GLU A 77 20.50 1.16 15.91
CA GLU A 77 21.50 0.77 16.91
C GLU A 77 22.16 1.97 17.61
N ASN A 78 21.87 3.19 17.15
CA ASN A 78 22.48 4.41 17.65
C ASN A 78 21.78 4.92 18.92
N ARG A 79 22.51 4.95 20.03
CA ARG A 79 21.98 5.37 21.35
C ARG A 79 21.55 6.83 21.38
N LYS A 80 22.06 7.67 20.47
CA LYS A 80 21.58 9.05 20.31
C LYS A 80 20.14 9.07 19.77
N VAL A 81 19.80 8.16 18.86
CA VAL A 81 18.43 7.99 18.37
C VAL A 81 17.53 7.55 19.52
N TRP A 82 18.00 6.60 20.35
CA TRP A 82 17.24 6.13 21.50
C TRP A 82 16.93 7.26 22.48
N ALA A 83 17.93 8.09 22.82
CA ALA A 83 17.73 9.24 23.69
C ALA A 83 16.80 10.30 23.08
N MET A 84 16.85 10.50 21.75
CA MET A 84 16.02 11.48 21.05
C MET A 84 14.53 11.14 21.10
N VAL A 85 14.19 9.86 20.97
CA VAL A 85 12.79 9.39 20.91
C VAL A 85 12.22 9.01 22.29
N ASN A 86 13.05 9.03 23.33
CA ASN A 86 12.67 8.78 24.71
C ASN A 86 12.87 10.06 25.54
N PRO A 87 11.94 11.04 25.49
CA PRO A 87 12.12 12.35 26.12
C PRO A 87 12.29 12.32 27.64
N ASN A 88 11.86 11.23 28.29
CA ASN A 88 11.97 11.03 29.73
C ASN A 88 13.05 10.00 30.12
N ILE A 89 14.06 9.83 29.26
CA ILE A 89 15.20 8.94 29.53
C ILE A 89 15.98 9.39 30.77
N GLY A 90 16.36 8.44 31.62
CA GLY A 90 16.98 8.70 32.91
C GLY A 90 15.99 8.96 34.06
N VAL A 91 14.70 9.07 33.77
CA VAL A 91 13.63 9.23 34.80
C VAL A 91 12.71 8.01 34.82
N SER A 92 11.98 7.74 33.72
CA SER A 92 11.05 6.59 33.65
C SER A 92 11.61 5.39 32.89
N VAL A 93 12.51 5.63 31.93
CA VAL A 93 13.21 4.59 31.16
C VAL A 93 14.71 4.86 31.28
N THR A 94 15.52 3.83 31.54
CA THR A 94 16.98 4.00 31.59
C THR A 94 17.65 3.46 30.33
N MET A 95 18.82 4.03 30.00
CA MET A 95 19.63 3.52 28.88
C MET A 95 20.03 2.05 29.09
N GLU A 96 20.24 1.63 30.35
CA GLU A 96 20.55 0.24 30.70
C GLU A 96 19.40 -0.72 30.34
N GLN A 97 18.15 -0.34 30.63
CA GLN A 97 16.98 -1.13 30.24
C GLN A 97 16.86 -1.23 28.71
N LEU A 98 17.07 -0.12 28.00
CA LEU A 98 17.07 -0.13 26.53
C LEU A 98 18.16 -1.03 25.95
N GLU A 99 19.37 -1.05 26.53
CA GLU A 99 20.43 -1.97 26.12
C GLU A 99 20.06 -3.45 26.36
N ILE A 100 19.31 -3.76 27.42
CA ILE A 100 18.82 -5.12 27.68
C ILE A 100 17.81 -5.54 26.62
N GLU A 101 16.82 -4.69 26.33
CA GLU A 101 15.82 -4.99 25.29
C GLU A 101 16.46 -5.03 23.89
N PHE A 102 17.43 -4.17 23.61
CA PHE A 102 18.21 -4.19 22.37
C PHE A 102 18.98 -5.51 22.17
N LYS A 103 19.58 -6.07 23.23
CA LYS A 103 20.23 -7.38 23.14
C LYS A 103 19.25 -8.49 22.76
N LYS A 104 18.00 -8.43 23.24
CA LYS A 104 16.93 -9.35 22.81
C LYS A 104 16.52 -9.06 21.37
N ALA A 105 16.46 -7.79 20.98
CA ALA A 105 16.11 -7.34 19.63
C ALA A 105 17.02 -7.96 18.56
N LYS A 106 18.32 -8.13 18.86
CA LYS A 106 19.29 -8.77 17.95
C LYS A 106 19.08 -10.27 17.72
N GLN A 107 18.22 -10.93 18.51
CA GLN A 107 18.05 -12.38 18.44
C GLN A 107 17.07 -12.83 17.36
N SER A 108 16.13 -11.96 16.95
CA SER A 108 15.14 -12.29 15.92
C SER A 108 14.52 -11.04 15.28
N ALA A 109 14.00 -11.17 14.05
CA ALA A 109 13.24 -10.11 13.39
C ALA A 109 12.00 -9.69 14.20
N HIS A 110 11.34 -10.64 14.87
CA HIS A 110 10.22 -10.35 15.76
C HIS A 110 10.63 -9.47 16.94
N SER A 111 11.74 -9.80 17.61
CA SER A 111 12.28 -9.02 18.72
C SER A 111 12.76 -7.63 18.25
N LYS A 112 13.32 -7.52 17.04
CA LYS A 112 13.66 -6.24 16.42
C LYS A 112 12.42 -5.38 16.22
N ALA A 113 11.35 -5.94 15.66
CA ALA A 113 10.09 -5.23 15.46
C ALA A 113 9.47 -4.74 16.78
N GLU A 114 9.50 -5.55 17.84
CA GLU A 114 9.10 -5.13 19.19
C GLU A 114 9.94 -3.97 19.71
N PHE A 115 11.27 -4.02 19.57
CA PHE A 115 12.14 -2.95 20.00
C PHE A 115 11.89 -1.64 19.24
N LEU A 116 11.78 -1.72 17.92
CA LEU A 116 11.49 -0.57 17.05
C LEU A 116 10.16 0.10 17.44
N SER A 117 9.10 -0.69 17.60
CA SER A 117 7.77 -0.16 17.93
C SER A 117 7.65 0.37 19.36
N LYS A 118 8.10 -0.40 20.36
CA LYS A 118 7.92 -0.07 21.78
C LYS A 118 8.94 0.90 22.34
N HIS A 119 10.15 0.95 21.78
CA HIS A 119 11.24 1.76 22.33
C HIS A 119 11.73 2.86 21.41
N LEU A 120 11.54 2.72 20.09
CA LEU A 120 11.91 3.75 19.13
C LEU A 120 10.72 4.46 18.48
N ASN A 121 9.48 4.10 18.83
CA ASN A 121 8.25 4.68 18.27
C ASN A 121 8.18 4.59 16.74
N VAL A 122 8.62 3.47 16.19
CA VAL A 122 8.58 3.20 14.75
C VAL A 122 7.45 2.22 14.48
N PHE A 123 6.52 2.59 13.60
CA PHE A 123 5.50 1.65 13.16
C PHE A 123 6.12 0.56 12.31
N VAL A 124 5.86 -0.69 12.68
CA VAL A 124 6.42 -1.87 12.01
C VAL A 124 5.31 -2.74 11.46
N ASN A 125 5.62 -3.52 10.43
CA ASN A 125 4.73 -4.56 9.96
C ASN A 125 4.83 -5.82 10.82
N SER A 126 3.93 -6.78 10.64
CA SER A 126 4.12 -8.11 11.23
C SER A 126 5.42 -8.71 10.71
N ALA A 127 6.15 -9.45 11.56
CA ALA A 127 7.45 -10.01 11.22
C ALA A 127 7.45 -10.99 10.02
N ASP A 128 6.26 -11.45 9.62
CA ASP A 128 6.07 -12.35 8.47
C ASP A 128 5.83 -11.59 7.14
N ASN A 129 5.60 -10.27 7.19
CA ASN A 129 5.33 -9.47 5.99
C ASN A 129 6.62 -9.25 5.21
N TYR A 130 6.50 -9.22 3.88
CA TYR A 130 7.63 -9.18 2.97
C TYR A 130 8.32 -7.81 2.93
N PHE A 131 7.53 -6.73 2.90
CA PHE A 131 8.06 -5.37 2.87
C PHE A 131 7.93 -4.67 4.23
N GLU A 132 8.92 -3.84 4.55
CA GLU A 132 8.87 -2.88 5.66
C GLU A 132 8.21 -1.57 5.22
N HIS A 133 7.68 -0.79 6.18
CA HIS A 133 6.93 0.44 5.88
C HIS A 133 7.78 1.51 5.20
N ASP A 134 9.01 1.67 5.67
CA ASP A 134 9.98 2.62 5.13
C ASP A 134 10.42 2.29 3.70
N GLN A 135 10.38 1.00 3.32
CA GLN A 135 10.68 0.54 1.97
C GLN A 135 9.60 0.87 0.95
N VAL A 136 8.32 1.01 1.32
CA VAL A 136 7.23 1.13 0.34
C VAL A 136 6.51 2.48 0.40
N GLN A 137 6.58 3.19 1.52
CA GLN A 137 5.81 4.42 1.70
C GLN A 137 6.09 5.50 0.65
N HIS A 138 7.32 5.55 0.09
CA HIS A 138 7.70 6.56 -0.91
C HIS A 138 7.10 6.32 -2.28
N VAL A 139 6.57 5.11 -2.52
CA VAL A 139 5.86 4.77 -3.77
C VAL A 139 4.56 5.56 -3.88
N LEU A 140 3.95 5.95 -2.75
CA LEU A 140 2.72 6.75 -2.75
C LEU A 140 3.02 8.22 -3.03
N VAL A 141 2.51 8.71 -4.16
CA VAL A 141 2.56 10.12 -4.58
C VAL A 141 1.15 10.72 -4.60
N GLU A 142 1.03 12.04 -4.62
CA GLU A 142 -0.27 12.70 -4.66
C GLU A 142 -0.91 12.67 -6.06
N ASP A 143 -0.08 12.74 -7.09
CA ASP A 143 -0.49 12.76 -8.49
C ASP A 143 0.54 12.01 -9.35
N LEU A 144 0.05 11.25 -10.33
CA LEU A 144 0.88 10.55 -11.32
C LEU A 144 1.10 11.39 -12.59
N GLY A 145 0.46 12.55 -12.69
CA GLY A 145 0.41 13.40 -13.88
C GLY A 145 -0.62 12.91 -14.90
N ASP A 146 -0.64 13.57 -16.05
CA ASP A 146 -1.48 13.15 -17.17
C ASP A 146 -0.89 11.88 -17.79
N LEU A 147 -1.70 10.83 -17.86
CA LEU A 147 -1.36 9.55 -18.48
C LEU A 147 -2.18 9.31 -19.75
N THR A 148 -2.95 10.30 -20.21
CA THR A 148 -3.82 10.16 -21.39
C THR A 148 -3.01 9.81 -22.62
N GLY A 149 -3.38 8.72 -23.29
CA GLY A 149 -2.68 8.19 -24.46
C GLY A 149 -1.42 7.37 -24.14
N GLU A 150 -0.98 7.30 -22.89
CA GLU A 150 0.17 6.47 -22.50
C GLU A 150 -0.12 4.99 -22.68
N VAL A 151 0.93 4.25 -23.04
CA VAL A 151 0.90 2.80 -23.15
C VAL A 151 0.69 2.19 -21.77
N CYS A 152 -0.27 1.27 -21.66
CA CYS A 152 -0.52 0.59 -20.40
C CYS A 152 -0.85 -0.89 -20.55
N TYR A 153 -0.49 -1.63 -19.51
CA TYR A 153 -0.74 -3.05 -19.37
C TYR A 153 -1.59 -3.29 -18.14
N ILE A 154 -2.65 -4.08 -18.30
CA ILE A 154 -3.62 -4.30 -17.25
C ILE A 154 -3.36 -5.64 -16.58
N GLY A 155 -3.54 -5.67 -15.26
CA GLY A 155 -3.51 -6.86 -14.43
C GLY A 155 -4.81 -6.97 -13.64
N LEU A 156 -5.45 -8.13 -13.73
CA LEU A 156 -6.71 -8.41 -13.07
C LEU A 156 -6.49 -9.41 -11.93
N ASP A 157 -6.82 -8.99 -10.70
CA ASP A 157 -7.05 -9.91 -9.59
C ASP A 157 -8.55 -9.92 -9.29
N LEU A 158 -9.23 -10.97 -9.74
CA LEU A 158 -10.69 -11.06 -9.69
C LEU A 158 -11.12 -11.91 -8.51
N SER A 159 -12.16 -11.46 -7.82
CA SER A 159 -12.81 -12.21 -6.74
C SER A 159 -14.30 -12.39 -7.00
N LYS A 160 -14.90 -13.42 -6.38
CA LYS A 160 -16.35 -13.66 -6.44
C LYS A 160 -17.13 -13.10 -5.27
N THR A 161 -16.53 -13.02 -4.08
CA THR A 161 -17.27 -12.76 -2.83
C THR A 161 -16.50 -11.92 -1.81
N THR A 162 -15.45 -12.46 -1.18
CA THR A 162 -14.83 -11.85 0.00
C THR A 162 -13.59 -11.01 -0.27
N ASP A 163 -12.84 -11.31 -1.31
CA ASP A 163 -11.59 -10.60 -1.61
C ASP A 163 -11.84 -9.36 -2.47
N LEU A 164 -10.88 -8.44 -2.49
CA LEU A 164 -10.99 -7.25 -3.31
C LEU A 164 -10.79 -7.65 -4.77
N THR A 165 -11.69 -7.23 -5.68
CA THR A 165 -11.34 -7.27 -7.11
C THR A 165 -10.55 -6.02 -7.43
N CYS A 166 -9.40 -6.16 -8.09
CA CYS A 166 -8.56 -5.05 -8.47
C CYS A 166 -8.25 -5.09 -9.97
N VAL A 167 -8.37 -3.93 -10.61
CA VAL A 167 -7.82 -3.64 -11.94
C VAL A 167 -6.59 -2.77 -11.72
N SER A 168 -5.41 -3.30 -12.01
CA SER A 168 -4.15 -2.56 -11.97
C SER A 168 -3.75 -2.15 -13.37
N LEU A 169 -3.56 -0.86 -13.61
CA LEU A 169 -2.99 -0.31 -14.83
C LEU A 169 -1.55 0.07 -14.56
N ASN A 170 -0.62 -0.60 -15.25
CA ASN A 170 0.80 -0.35 -15.15
C ASN A 170 1.27 0.39 -16.41
N PHE A 171 1.83 1.58 -16.21
CA PHE A 171 2.31 2.48 -17.26
C PHE A 171 3.84 2.49 -17.23
N PRO A 172 4.52 1.69 -18.07
CA PRO A 172 5.97 1.81 -18.26
C PRO A 172 6.24 3.14 -18.98
N THR A 173 6.92 4.05 -18.31
CA THR A 173 7.23 5.39 -18.81
C THR A 173 8.64 5.78 -18.40
N HIS A 174 9.00 7.05 -18.55
CA HIS A 174 10.33 7.56 -18.22
C HIS A 174 10.22 8.80 -17.33
N ASP A 175 11.22 9.00 -16.48
CA ASP A 175 11.39 10.27 -15.79
C ASP A 175 11.99 11.34 -16.73
N GLU A 176 12.15 12.56 -16.21
CA GLU A 176 12.73 13.67 -16.98
C GLU A 176 14.18 13.41 -17.45
N GLU A 177 14.88 12.46 -16.81
CA GLU A 177 16.24 12.07 -17.14
C GLU A 177 16.30 10.88 -18.11
N GLY A 178 15.15 10.33 -18.53
CA GLY A 178 15.05 9.18 -19.42
C GLY A 178 15.21 7.83 -18.74
N ASN A 179 15.26 7.79 -17.40
CA ASN A 179 15.27 6.53 -16.67
C ASN A 179 13.88 5.91 -16.72
N SER A 180 13.82 4.61 -17.00
CA SER A 180 12.56 3.86 -17.01
C SER A 180 11.92 3.88 -15.62
N ILE A 181 10.66 4.28 -15.52
CA ILE A 181 9.86 4.26 -14.29
C ILE A 181 8.52 3.57 -14.56
N LEU A 182 7.87 3.12 -13.49
CA LEU A 182 6.57 2.46 -13.55
C LEU A 182 5.57 3.26 -12.72
N LYS A 183 4.58 3.82 -13.39
CA LYS A 183 3.43 4.46 -12.74
C LYS A 183 2.28 3.44 -12.68
N VAL A 184 1.64 3.32 -11.51
CA VAL A 184 0.60 2.32 -11.25
C VAL A 184 -0.66 3.00 -10.77
N LYS A 185 -1.74 2.89 -11.56
CA LYS A 185 -3.11 3.25 -11.15
C LYS A 185 -3.90 1.99 -10.83
N GLN A 186 -4.75 2.06 -9.81
CA GLN A 186 -5.60 0.93 -9.43
C GLN A 186 -7.02 1.36 -9.15
N MET A 187 -7.96 0.54 -9.59
CA MET A 187 -9.38 0.63 -9.22
C MET A 187 -9.79 -0.66 -8.52
N TYR A 188 -10.40 -0.50 -7.34
CA TYR A 188 -10.89 -1.60 -6.52
C TYR A 188 -12.40 -1.70 -6.61
N PHE A 189 -12.92 -2.90 -6.81
CA PHE A 189 -14.34 -3.18 -6.87
C PHE A 189 -14.75 -3.98 -5.63
N ILE A 190 -15.65 -3.40 -4.83
CA ILE A 190 -16.08 -3.97 -3.55
C ILE A 190 -17.60 -4.08 -3.52
N PRO A 191 -18.19 -5.25 -3.21
CA PRO A 191 -19.63 -5.35 -3.01
C PRO A 191 -20.09 -4.46 -1.84
N THR A 192 -21.20 -3.75 -2.05
CA THR A 192 -21.88 -2.92 -1.03
C THR A 192 -22.33 -3.74 0.19
N ASP A 193 -22.61 -5.03 0.02
CA ASP A 193 -23.03 -5.92 1.11
C ASP A 193 -21.94 -6.05 2.20
N ASN A 194 -22.30 -5.68 3.42
CA ASN A 194 -21.44 -5.68 4.62
C ASN A 194 -20.24 -4.72 4.55
N ILE A 195 -20.36 -3.59 3.84
CA ILE A 195 -19.26 -2.61 3.76
C ILE A 195 -18.79 -2.12 5.13
N GLU A 196 -19.73 -1.80 6.05
CA GLU A 196 -19.39 -1.36 7.41
C GLU A 196 -18.58 -2.41 8.18
N PHE A 197 -18.90 -3.70 7.98
CA PHE A 197 -18.14 -4.79 8.60
C PHE A 197 -16.73 -4.90 8.01
N ARG A 198 -16.60 -4.79 6.68
CA ARG A 198 -15.32 -4.86 5.98
C ARG A 198 -14.40 -3.70 6.35
N GLU A 199 -14.93 -2.47 6.41
CA GLU A 199 -14.15 -1.30 6.81
C GLU A 199 -13.58 -1.47 8.22
N LYS A 200 -14.35 -2.06 9.14
CA LYS A 200 -13.89 -2.37 10.50
C LYS A 200 -12.87 -3.49 10.53
N GLU A 201 -13.11 -4.59 9.79
CA GLU A 201 -12.23 -5.75 9.75
C GLU A 201 -10.87 -5.42 9.14
N ASP A 202 -10.88 -4.75 7.98
CA ASP A 202 -9.65 -4.36 7.28
C ASP A 202 -8.99 -3.12 7.91
N ASN A 203 -9.77 -2.37 8.71
CA ASN A 203 -9.49 -1.02 9.20
C ASN A 203 -9.09 -0.06 8.07
N VAL A 204 -9.83 -0.11 6.97
CA VAL A 204 -9.63 0.69 5.75
C VAL A 204 -10.91 1.50 5.46
N PRO A 205 -10.84 2.82 5.16
CA PRO A 205 -12.02 3.64 4.96
C PRO A 205 -12.44 3.57 3.49
N TYR A 206 -13.02 2.45 3.08
CA TYR A 206 -13.40 2.22 1.69
C TYR A 206 -14.38 3.27 1.17
N THR A 207 -15.27 3.77 2.02
CA THR A 207 -16.25 4.83 1.70
C THR A 207 -15.53 6.13 1.32
N ASP A 208 -14.57 6.59 2.11
CA ASP A 208 -13.75 7.77 1.79
C ASP A 208 -12.95 7.56 0.49
N MET A 209 -12.55 6.32 0.21
CA MET A 209 -11.82 5.97 -1.00
C MET A 209 -12.69 5.99 -2.27
N VAL A 210 -14.02 5.83 -2.13
CA VAL A 210 -14.95 6.03 -3.24
C VAL A 210 -14.99 7.51 -3.64
N GLU A 211 -15.05 8.42 -2.67
CA GLU A 211 -15.05 9.86 -2.93
C GLU A 211 -13.76 10.32 -3.63
N ARG A 212 -12.64 9.62 -3.37
CA ARG A 212 -11.34 9.85 -3.99
C ARG A 212 -11.15 9.12 -5.33
N GLY A 213 -12.12 8.31 -5.76
CA GLY A 213 -12.06 7.59 -7.04
C GLY A 213 -11.15 6.35 -7.06
N PHE A 214 -10.77 5.80 -5.90
CA PHE A 214 -9.93 4.59 -5.80
C PHE A 214 -10.71 3.29 -5.63
N VAL A 215 -11.96 3.40 -5.18
CA VAL A 215 -12.87 2.29 -4.95
C VAL A 215 -14.17 2.55 -5.70
N THR A 216 -14.72 1.53 -6.33
CA THR A 216 -16.07 1.51 -6.86
C THR A 216 -16.88 0.47 -6.10
N PHE A 217 -18.05 0.88 -5.60
CA PHE A 217 -18.97 -0.05 -4.98
C PHE A 217 -19.85 -0.74 -6.02
N CYS A 218 -19.96 -2.06 -5.88
CA CYS A 218 -20.84 -2.90 -6.69
C CYS A 218 -22.13 -3.20 -5.92
N ASP A 219 -23.28 -3.02 -6.56
CA ASP A 219 -24.57 -3.32 -5.94
C ASP A 219 -24.74 -4.83 -5.68
N GLY A 220 -25.13 -5.17 -4.45
CA GLY A 220 -25.43 -6.54 -4.04
C GLY A 220 -24.25 -7.28 -3.41
N LYS A 221 -24.31 -8.62 -3.47
CA LYS A 221 -23.41 -9.52 -2.70
C LYS A 221 -22.20 -10.04 -3.47
N MET A 222 -22.18 -9.83 -4.78
CA MET A 222 -21.14 -10.32 -5.67
C MET A 222 -20.64 -9.17 -6.54
N ILE A 223 -19.40 -9.27 -6.99
CA ILE A 223 -18.80 -8.27 -7.86
C ILE A 223 -19.42 -8.41 -9.24
N ASN A 224 -19.95 -7.30 -9.76
CA ASN A 224 -20.52 -7.26 -11.09
C ASN A 224 -19.38 -7.17 -12.12
N GLN A 225 -19.12 -8.26 -12.84
CA GLN A 225 -18.10 -8.29 -13.89
C GLN A 225 -18.38 -7.30 -15.03
N ASP A 226 -19.63 -6.90 -15.24
CA ASP A 226 -19.97 -5.87 -16.22
C ASP A 226 -19.45 -4.49 -15.79
N GLN A 227 -19.45 -4.16 -14.48
CA GLN A 227 -18.84 -2.90 -14.01
C GLN A 227 -17.32 -2.89 -14.18
N VAL A 228 -16.67 -4.04 -13.98
CA VAL A 228 -15.22 -4.19 -14.24
C VAL A 228 -14.95 -4.01 -15.74
N MET A 229 -15.79 -4.59 -16.59
CA MET A 229 -15.72 -4.42 -18.04
C MET A 229 -15.88 -2.96 -18.46
N ASP A 230 -16.90 -2.27 -17.95
CA ASP A 230 -17.19 -0.87 -18.27
C ASP A 230 -16.01 0.02 -17.92
N TYR A 231 -15.39 -0.19 -16.75
CA TYR A 231 -14.17 0.53 -16.36
C TYR A 231 -12.97 0.25 -17.28
N ILE A 232 -12.78 -1.00 -17.71
CA ILE A 232 -11.71 -1.32 -18.67
C ILE A 232 -11.97 -0.61 -20.02
N VAL A 233 -13.22 -0.55 -20.48
CA VAL A 233 -13.59 0.17 -21.69
C VAL A 233 -13.35 1.67 -21.53
N GLU A 234 -13.66 2.26 -20.38
CA GLU A 234 -13.29 3.66 -20.08
C GLU A 234 -11.78 3.86 -20.16
N CYS A 235 -10.99 2.93 -19.61
CA CYS A 235 -9.54 2.98 -19.70
C CYS A 235 -9.03 2.90 -21.15
N MET A 236 -9.64 2.07 -22.01
CA MET A 236 -9.29 2.02 -23.44
C MET A 236 -9.59 3.32 -24.20
N ASN A 237 -10.52 4.13 -23.71
CA ASN A 237 -10.80 5.44 -24.31
C ASN A 237 -9.80 6.52 -23.88
N LEU A 238 -9.11 6.31 -22.75
CA LEU A 238 -8.17 7.26 -22.17
C LEU A 238 -6.71 6.88 -22.42
N TYR A 239 -6.39 5.60 -22.49
CA TYR A 239 -5.04 5.05 -22.50
C TYR A 239 -4.86 4.06 -23.65
N ASP A 240 -3.62 3.86 -24.06
CA ASP A 240 -3.28 2.85 -25.06
C ASP A 240 -3.09 1.48 -24.39
N VAL A 241 -4.21 0.79 -24.16
CA VAL A 241 -4.25 -0.53 -23.49
C VAL A 241 -3.78 -1.62 -24.44
N GLN A 242 -2.57 -2.13 -24.22
CA GLN A 242 -1.94 -3.12 -25.09
C GLN A 242 -2.35 -4.56 -24.77
N GLN A 243 -2.44 -4.91 -23.48
CA GLN A 243 -2.67 -6.28 -23.04
C GLN A 243 -3.32 -6.33 -21.66
N ILE A 244 -4.15 -7.35 -21.45
CA ILE A 244 -4.78 -7.68 -20.18
C ILE A 244 -4.21 -9.01 -19.68
N ASN A 245 -3.70 -9.00 -18.46
CA ASN A 245 -3.13 -10.15 -17.77
C ASN A 245 -4.07 -10.58 -16.64
N TYR A 246 -4.30 -11.88 -16.47
CA TYR A 246 -5.27 -12.37 -15.48
C TYR A 246 -4.92 -13.77 -14.94
N ASP A 247 -5.39 -14.10 -13.74
CA ASP A 247 -5.32 -15.48 -13.22
C ASP A 247 -6.37 -16.38 -13.92
N PRO A 248 -5.95 -17.49 -14.58
CA PRO A 248 -6.86 -18.41 -15.25
C PRO A 248 -7.91 -19.08 -14.35
N ALA A 249 -7.75 -19.02 -13.01
CA ALA A 249 -8.72 -19.57 -12.09
C ALA A 249 -10.12 -18.93 -12.18
N MET A 250 -10.25 -17.71 -12.74
CA MET A 250 -11.53 -16.99 -12.81
C MET A 250 -11.83 -16.24 -14.13
N SER A 251 -13.13 -16.14 -14.41
CA SER A 251 -13.78 -15.21 -15.37
C SER A 251 -13.69 -15.46 -16.88
N GLN A 252 -13.82 -16.72 -17.33
CA GLN A 252 -13.94 -17.03 -18.77
C GLN A 252 -14.87 -16.09 -19.55
N LYS A 253 -16.03 -15.73 -18.99
CA LYS A 253 -16.99 -14.80 -19.63
C LYS A 253 -16.48 -13.36 -19.78
N LEU A 254 -15.75 -12.83 -18.80
CA LEU A 254 -15.20 -11.47 -18.88
C LEU A 254 -14.08 -11.42 -19.92
N ILE A 255 -13.19 -12.42 -19.88
CA ILE A 255 -12.09 -12.54 -20.84
C ILE A 255 -12.62 -12.70 -22.26
N GLU A 256 -13.61 -13.57 -22.50
CA GLU A 256 -14.26 -13.70 -23.81
C GLU A 256 -14.82 -12.37 -24.32
N LYS A 257 -15.42 -11.54 -23.44
CA LYS A 257 -15.91 -10.21 -23.83
C LYS A 257 -14.78 -9.26 -24.19
N LEU A 258 -13.68 -9.26 -23.44
CA LEU A 258 -12.51 -8.42 -23.68
C LEU A 258 -11.79 -8.80 -25.00
N GLU A 259 -11.63 -10.10 -25.26
CA GLU A 259 -11.08 -10.60 -26.53
C GLU A 259 -11.96 -10.20 -27.72
N ASN A 260 -13.28 -10.20 -27.56
CA ASN A 260 -14.21 -9.73 -28.60
C ASN A 260 -14.11 -8.22 -28.87
N LEU A 261 -13.57 -7.43 -27.94
CA LEU A 261 -13.23 -6.03 -28.17
C LEU A 261 -11.87 -5.84 -28.85
N GLY A 262 -11.15 -6.92 -29.12
CA GLY A 262 -9.85 -6.90 -29.79
C GLY A 262 -8.64 -6.78 -28.86
N LEU A 263 -8.84 -6.93 -27.54
CA LEU A 263 -7.74 -6.90 -26.57
C LEU A 263 -7.04 -8.24 -26.47
N GLU A 264 -5.71 -8.21 -26.41
CA GLU A 264 -4.92 -9.40 -26.08
C GLU A 264 -5.06 -9.74 -24.60
N CYS A 265 -5.55 -10.96 -24.31
CA CYS A 265 -5.77 -11.43 -22.95
C CYS A 265 -4.86 -12.62 -22.63
N ILE A 266 -3.90 -12.44 -21.71
CA ILE A 266 -2.90 -13.45 -21.37
C ILE A 266 -3.12 -14.00 -19.96
N ALA A 267 -3.22 -15.33 -19.86
CA ALA A 267 -3.28 -16.01 -18.58
C ALA A 267 -1.91 -16.00 -17.87
N VAL A 268 -1.93 -15.66 -16.58
CA VAL A 268 -0.77 -15.60 -15.69
C VAL A 268 -1.04 -16.47 -14.48
N ASN A 269 -0.42 -17.66 -14.45
CA ASN A 269 -0.56 -18.56 -13.30
C ASN A 269 0.21 -18.00 -12.10
N GLN A 270 -0.45 -17.90 -10.94
CA GLN A 270 0.16 -17.37 -9.71
C GLN A 270 1.05 -18.38 -8.96
N PHE A 271 1.79 -19.23 -9.70
CA PHE A 271 2.72 -20.19 -9.12
C PHE A 271 4.11 -19.58 -8.94
N PRO A 272 4.92 -20.03 -7.96
CA PRO A 272 6.27 -19.48 -7.72
C PRO A 272 7.20 -19.45 -8.93
N ASN A 273 7.11 -20.44 -9.83
CA ASN A 273 7.93 -20.46 -11.05
C ASN A 273 7.57 -19.37 -12.07
N VAL A 274 6.39 -18.77 -11.96
CA VAL A 274 5.95 -17.64 -12.79
C VAL A 274 6.14 -16.34 -12.01
N MET A 275 5.71 -16.31 -10.74
CA MET A 275 5.68 -15.09 -9.92
C MET A 275 7.05 -14.57 -9.48
N ASN A 276 8.06 -15.43 -9.41
CA ASN A 276 9.36 -15.07 -8.83
C ASN A 276 10.00 -13.84 -9.49
N ALA A 277 10.06 -13.82 -10.82
CA ALA A 277 10.71 -12.73 -11.56
C ALA A 277 10.03 -11.38 -11.31
N MET A 278 8.69 -11.37 -11.27
CA MET A 278 7.91 -10.16 -11.03
C MET A 278 8.09 -9.63 -9.59
N ILE A 279 8.23 -10.54 -8.60
CA ILE A 279 8.56 -10.14 -7.23
C ILE A 279 9.97 -9.52 -7.18
N ASP A 280 10.96 -10.20 -7.77
CA ASP A 280 12.35 -9.74 -7.76
C ASP A 280 12.48 -8.36 -8.42
N ASP A 281 11.86 -8.16 -9.58
CA ASP A 281 11.89 -6.87 -10.29
C ASP A 281 11.12 -5.78 -9.51
N SER A 282 9.95 -6.10 -8.95
CA SER A 282 9.20 -5.15 -8.13
C SER A 282 9.99 -4.66 -6.91
N GLU A 283 10.80 -5.53 -6.30
CA GLU A 283 11.65 -5.15 -5.17
C GLU A 283 12.75 -4.17 -5.61
N ILE A 284 13.32 -4.39 -6.80
CA ILE A 284 14.29 -3.47 -7.42
C ILE A 284 13.63 -2.11 -7.71
N LEU A 285 12.46 -2.09 -8.36
CA LEU A 285 11.75 -0.85 -8.68
C LEU A 285 11.41 -0.04 -7.43
N ILE A 286 10.96 -0.72 -6.36
CA ILE A 286 10.68 -0.08 -5.09
C ILE A 286 11.96 0.48 -4.48
N TYR A 287 13.03 -0.32 -4.41
CA TYR A 287 14.32 0.08 -3.82
C TYR A 287 14.97 1.26 -4.57
N GLU A 288 14.91 1.25 -5.90
CA GLU A 288 15.43 2.29 -6.78
C GLU A 288 14.50 3.51 -6.89
N GLN A 289 13.35 3.51 -6.22
CA GLN A 289 12.34 4.59 -6.26
C GLN A 289 11.78 4.84 -7.67
N ARG A 290 11.72 3.79 -8.49
CA ARG A 290 11.22 3.80 -9.87
C ARG A 290 9.77 3.31 -9.98
N LEU A 291 9.09 3.07 -8.85
CA LEU A 291 7.68 2.71 -8.78
C LEU A 291 6.90 3.84 -8.11
N MET A 292 5.79 4.25 -8.74
CA MET A 292 4.91 5.31 -8.23
C MET A 292 3.44 4.90 -8.32
N THR A 293 2.64 5.27 -7.32
CA THR A 293 1.17 5.09 -7.32
C THR A 293 0.49 6.27 -6.62
N ASP A 294 -0.69 6.65 -7.07
CA ASP A 294 -1.57 7.60 -6.38
C ASP A 294 -2.51 6.90 -5.37
N ASN A 295 -2.60 5.57 -5.43
CA ASN A 295 -3.61 4.82 -4.69
C ASN A 295 -3.04 4.25 -3.36
N PRO A 296 -3.49 4.72 -2.20
CA PRO A 296 -3.02 4.22 -0.89
C PRO A 296 -3.34 2.75 -0.63
N LEU A 297 -4.33 2.16 -1.32
CA LEU A 297 -4.63 0.73 -1.20
C LEU A 297 -3.53 -0.16 -1.80
N PHE A 298 -2.79 0.33 -2.79
CA PHE A 298 -1.61 -0.37 -3.31
C PHE A 298 -0.59 -0.58 -2.20
N VAL A 299 -0.24 0.50 -1.48
CA VAL A 299 0.73 0.46 -0.37
C VAL A 299 0.20 -0.42 0.76
N TYR A 300 -1.10 -0.32 1.09
CA TYR A 300 -1.72 -1.23 2.06
C TYR A 300 -1.55 -2.71 1.66
N CYS A 301 -1.84 -3.07 0.42
CA CYS A 301 -1.69 -4.44 -0.08
C CYS A 301 -0.23 -4.90 -0.06
N ALA A 302 0.70 -4.05 -0.49
CA ALA A 302 2.13 -4.34 -0.50
C ALA A 302 2.65 -4.59 0.93
N LEU A 303 2.28 -3.75 1.91
CA LEU A 303 2.69 -3.91 3.30
C LEU A 303 2.11 -5.16 3.97
N ASN A 304 1.04 -5.73 3.44
CA ASN A 304 0.40 -6.94 3.98
C ASN A 304 0.86 -8.24 3.31
N VAL A 305 1.64 -8.15 2.22
CA VAL A 305 2.02 -9.33 1.44
C VAL A 305 2.97 -10.21 2.25
N VAL A 306 2.64 -11.50 2.33
CA VAL A 306 3.55 -12.55 2.79
C VAL A 306 3.99 -13.36 1.58
N VAL A 307 5.30 -13.48 1.38
CA VAL A 307 5.88 -14.26 0.28
C VAL A 307 6.28 -15.64 0.79
N VAL A 308 5.91 -16.66 0.01
CA VAL A 308 6.33 -18.04 0.25
C VAL A 308 7.39 -18.44 -0.76
N THR A 309 8.37 -19.19 -0.27
CA THR A 309 9.45 -19.73 -1.08
C THR A 309 9.28 -21.23 -1.24
N ASN A 310 9.30 -21.73 -2.48
CA ASN A 310 9.22 -23.16 -2.74
C ASN A 310 10.58 -23.86 -2.50
N MET A 311 10.63 -25.19 -2.68
CA MET A 311 11.87 -25.98 -2.48
C MET A 311 13.03 -25.56 -3.41
N ASN A 312 12.73 -24.88 -4.52
CA ASN A 312 13.71 -24.41 -5.49
C ASN A 312 14.15 -22.95 -5.24
N GLY A 313 13.73 -22.34 -4.13
CA GLY A 313 14.08 -20.95 -3.81
C GLY A 313 13.23 -19.90 -4.52
N MET A 314 12.19 -20.29 -5.25
CA MET A 314 11.33 -19.36 -6.01
C MET A 314 10.21 -18.79 -5.14
N LYS A 315 9.95 -17.49 -5.28
CA LYS A 315 9.01 -16.68 -4.51
C LYS A 315 7.64 -16.56 -5.18
N ALA A 316 6.57 -16.53 -4.38
CA ALA A 316 5.22 -16.12 -4.79
C ALA A 316 4.49 -15.42 -3.63
N PRO A 317 3.56 -14.49 -3.91
CA PRO A 317 2.69 -13.97 -2.86
C PRO A 317 1.76 -15.08 -2.36
N SER A 318 1.49 -15.10 -1.06
CA SER A 318 0.62 -16.09 -0.44
C SER A 318 -0.62 -15.46 0.15
N LYS A 319 -1.76 -15.55 -0.57
CA LYS A 319 -3.07 -15.14 -0.04
C LYS A 319 -3.45 -15.92 1.23
N ARG A 320 -2.99 -17.17 1.38
CA ARG A 320 -3.27 -18.00 2.56
C ARG A 320 -2.52 -17.54 3.82
N GLN A 321 -1.27 -17.09 3.67
CA GLN A 321 -0.45 -16.66 4.82
C GLN A 321 -0.60 -15.17 5.12
N SER A 322 -0.98 -14.38 4.12
CA SER A 322 -1.31 -12.97 4.30
C SER A 322 -2.60 -12.84 5.09
N LYS A 323 -2.54 -12.21 6.27
CA LYS A 323 -3.70 -12.06 7.17
C LYS A 323 -4.69 -10.99 6.70
N LYS A 324 -4.20 -10.04 5.89
CA LYS A 324 -4.94 -8.89 5.36
C LYS A 324 -4.91 -8.93 3.83
N LYS A 325 -5.66 -8.04 3.18
CA LYS A 325 -5.80 -8.01 1.71
C LYS A 325 -4.47 -7.67 1.04
N ILE A 326 -4.20 -8.36 -0.05
CA ILE A 326 -2.99 -8.21 -0.89
C ILE A 326 -3.35 -8.09 -2.39
N ASP A 327 -4.64 -8.06 -2.70
CA ASP A 327 -5.15 -8.26 -4.06
C ASP A 327 -4.63 -7.18 -5.03
N GLY A 328 -4.50 -5.94 -4.54
CA GLY A 328 -3.88 -4.86 -5.31
C GLY A 328 -2.44 -5.12 -5.71
N PHE A 329 -1.63 -5.65 -4.79
CA PHE A 329 -0.24 -5.98 -5.08
C PHE A 329 -0.13 -7.18 -6.03
N VAL A 330 -1.04 -8.16 -5.91
CA VAL A 330 -1.13 -9.30 -6.82
C VAL A 330 -1.53 -8.85 -8.24
N ALA A 331 -2.56 -7.99 -8.38
CA ALA A 331 -2.99 -7.44 -9.65
C ALA A 331 -1.85 -6.67 -10.34
N PHE A 332 -1.10 -5.87 -9.57
CA PHE A 332 0.11 -5.21 -10.04
C PHE A 332 1.15 -6.19 -10.57
N LEU A 333 1.50 -7.23 -9.80
CA LEU A 333 2.46 -8.24 -10.26
C LEU A 333 1.99 -8.92 -11.54
N VAL A 334 0.71 -9.25 -11.65
CA VAL A 334 0.13 -9.88 -12.84
C VAL A 334 0.28 -9.00 -14.09
N ALA A 335 0.03 -7.69 -13.99
CA ALA A 335 0.34 -6.74 -15.06
C ALA A 335 1.84 -6.64 -15.34
N HIS A 336 2.63 -6.63 -14.27
CA HIS A 336 4.06 -6.41 -14.29
C HIS A 336 4.83 -7.53 -15.00
N LYS A 337 4.22 -8.72 -15.16
CA LYS A 337 4.70 -9.77 -16.05
C LYS A 337 5.12 -9.24 -17.42
N GLU A 338 4.31 -8.36 -17.98
CA GLU A 338 4.55 -7.78 -19.29
C GLU A 338 5.38 -6.50 -19.16
N THR A 339 5.05 -5.62 -18.21
CA THR A 339 5.76 -4.33 -18.13
C THR A 339 7.25 -4.51 -17.85
N MET A 340 7.66 -5.49 -17.05
CA MET A 340 9.09 -5.76 -16.78
C MET A 340 9.89 -6.10 -18.06
N MET A 341 9.20 -6.55 -19.12
CA MET A 341 9.83 -6.91 -20.40
C MET A 341 9.96 -5.72 -21.36
N VAL A 342 9.24 -4.62 -21.11
CA VAL A 342 9.20 -3.43 -21.98
C VAL A 342 9.71 -2.16 -21.29
N MET A 343 10.19 -2.28 -20.05
CA MET A 343 10.76 -1.21 -19.24
C MET A 343 12.24 -0.95 -19.59
N ASP A 344 12.51 -0.57 -20.84
CA ASP A 344 13.85 -0.18 -21.28
C ASP A 344 14.12 1.31 -20.99
N SER A 345 15.34 1.65 -20.56
CA SER A 345 15.74 3.06 -20.39
C SER A 345 16.09 3.68 -21.73
N ILE A 346 15.72 4.94 -21.94
CA ILE A 346 16.03 5.66 -23.17
C ILE A 346 17.48 6.15 -23.12
N THR A 347 18.26 5.89 -24.16
CA THR A 347 19.60 6.47 -24.31
C THR A 347 19.51 7.92 -24.79
N GLU A 348 20.58 8.72 -24.62
CA GLU A 348 20.61 10.12 -25.14
C GLU A 348 20.22 10.20 -26.63
N GLU A 349 20.66 9.23 -27.45
CA GLU A 349 20.30 9.16 -28.88
C GLU A 349 18.81 8.85 -29.11
N GLY A 350 18.17 8.04 -28.25
CA GLY A 350 16.73 7.76 -28.34
C GLY A 350 15.86 8.93 -27.87
N MET A 351 16.38 9.76 -26.96
CA MET A 351 15.71 10.98 -26.50
C MET A 351 15.62 12.01 -27.65
N ASP A 352 16.69 12.16 -28.44
CA ASP A 352 16.72 13.04 -29.61
C ASP A 352 15.74 12.58 -30.71
N GLU A 353 15.53 11.27 -30.86
CA GLU A 353 14.58 10.70 -31.82
C GLU A 353 13.12 10.92 -31.39
N LEU A 354 12.80 10.72 -30.10
CA LEU A 354 11.48 11.03 -29.51
C LEU A 354 11.14 12.53 -29.63
N ILE A 355 12.09 13.41 -29.32
CA ILE A 355 11.94 14.85 -29.53
C ILE A 355 11.71 15.13 -31.02
N GLY A 356 12.46 14.47 -31.91
CA GLY A 356 12.31 14.60 -33.35
C GLY A 356 10.92 14.24 -33.89
N ASP A 357 10.27 13.23 -33.32
CA ASP A 357 8.92 12.80 -33.71
C ASP A 357 7.81 13.69 -33.15
N ILE A 358 8.00 14.33 -31.98
CA ILE A 358 7.07 15.33 -31.43
C ILE A 358 7.04 16.62 -32.27
N TYR A 359 8.17 16.99 -32.90
CA TYR A 359 8.31 18.22 -33.69
C TYR A 359 8.11 18.04 -35.21
N ARG A 360 7.67 16.86 -35.68
CA ARG A 360 7.22 16.63 -37.06
C ARG A 360 5.71 16.75 -37.18
#